data_AF-A0A356KFS3-F1
#
_entry.id   AF-A0A356KFS3-F1
#
_cell.length_a   1.000
_cell.length_b   1.000
_cell.length_c   1.000
_cell.angle_alpha   90.00
_cell.angle_beta   90.00
_cell.angle_gamma   90.00
#
_symmetry.space_group_name_H-M   'P 1'
#
loop_
_entity.id
_entity.type
_entity.pdbx_description
1 polymer ?
#
loop_
_entity_poly.entity_id
_entity_poly.type
_entity_poly.pdbx_seq_one_letter_code
_entity_poly.pdbx_strand_id
1 'polypeptide(L)' 'SCLAVAGVGCSACVEQCPVPGAIELARGRPRIDPERCTGCGVCFYVCPAPQKAILLLPLRTRESA' A
#
# COMPACT_ATOMS: atom_id res chain seq x y z
N SER A 1 4.98 10.60 -1.79
CA SER A 1 3.75 10.92 -2.55
C SER A 1 3.39 9.74 -3.45
N CYS A 2 2.11 9.37 -3.57
CA CYS A 2 1.69 8.24 -4.41
C CYS A 2 1.68 8.62 -5.90
N LEU A 3 2.42 7.88 -6.73
CA LEU A 3 2.45 8.07 -8.19
C LEU A 3 1.08 7.82 -8.84
N ALA A 4 0.38 6.76 -8.41
CA ALA A 4 -0.95 6.42 -8.90
C ALA A 4 -1.98 7.54 -8.61
N VAL A 5 -1.90 8.17 -7.44
CA VAL A 5 -2.73 9.34 -7.10
C VAL A 5 -2.39 10.56 -7.95
N ALA A 6 -1.12 10.70 -8.35
CA ALA A 6 -0.64 11.76 -9.22
C ALA A 6 -0.97 11.51 -10.72
N GLY A 7 -1.73 10.46 -11.05
CA GLY A 7 -2.14 10.14 -12.42
C GLY A 7 -1.09 9.35 -13.22
N VAL A 8 0.01 8.94 -12.60
CA VAL A 8 1.01 8.08 -13.22
C VAL A 8 0.60 6.62 -13.01
N GLY A 9 0.48 5.85 -14.09
CA GLY A 9 0.16 4.42 -14.02
C GLY A 9 1.20 3.67 -13.18
N CYS A 10 0.83 3.28 -11.96
CA CYS A 10 1.71 2.60 -11.02
C CYS A 10 0.90 1.58 -10.20
N SER A 11 1.28 0.30 -10.32
CA SER A 11 0.65 -0.85 -9.67
C SER A 11 1.63 -1.65 -8.79
N ALA A 12 2.87 -1.18 -8.62
CA ALA A 12 3.95 -1.95 -8.00
C ALA A 12 3.60 -2.56 -6.63
N CYS A 13 2.89 -1.83 -5.76
CA CYS A 13 2.48 -2.35 -4.45
C CYS A 13 1.41 -3.44 -4.54
N VAL A 14 0.54 -3.38 -5.55
CA VAL A 14 -0.53 -4.37 -5.79
C VAL A 14 0.09 -5.65 -6.37
N GLU A 15 0.95 -5.50 -7.37
CA GLU A 15 1.59 -6.63 -8.07
C GLU A 15 2.55 -7.42 -7.18
N GLN A 16 3.23 -6.75 -6.26
CA GLN A 16 4.21 -7.39 -5.37
C GLN A 16 3.61 -7.82 -4.03
N CYS A 17 2.33 -7.56 -3.76
CA CYS A 17 1.73 -7.99 -2.52
C CYS A 17 1.66 -9.53 -2.48
N PRO A 18 2.29 -10.20 -1.50
CA PRO A 18 2.25 -11.67 -1.43
C PRO A 18 0.92 -12.20 -0.89
N VAL A 19 0.02 -11.32 -0.44
CA VAL A 19 -1.26 -11.69 0.16
C VAL A 19 -2.40 -11.35 -0.82
N PRO A 20 -3.08 -12.37 -1.39
CA PRO A 20 -4.16 -12.14 -2.35
C PRO A 20 -5.28 -11.25 -1.80
N GLY A 21 -5.58 -10.18 -2.53
CA GLY A 21 -6.62 -9.21 -2.17
C GLY A 21 -6.31 -8.34 -0.95
N ALA A 22 -5.08 -8.34 -0.42
CA ALA A 22 -4.70 -7.39 0.62
C ALA A 22 -4.48 -5.98 0.07
N ILE A 23 -4.19 -5.85 -1.24
CA ILE A 23 -4.07 -4.57 -1.93
C ILE A 23 -4.76 -4.69 -3.29
N GLU A 24 -5.61 -3.72 -3.62
CA GLU A 24 -6.34 -3.66 -4.90
C GLU A 24 -6.27 -2.27 -5.51
N LEU A 25 -6.43 -2.17 -6.83
CA LEU A 25 -6.58 -0.89 -7.52
C LEU A 25 -8.06 -0.50 -7.60
N ALA A 26 -8.46 0.47 -6.78
CA ALA A 26 -9.78 1.08 -6.85
C ALA A 26 -9.68 2.44 -7.57
N ARG A 27 -10.31 2.56 -8.75
CA ARG A 27 -10.29 3.80 -9.56
C ARG A 27 -8.87 4.32 -9.84
N GLY A 28 -7.95 3.40 -10.16
CA GLY A 28 -6.55 3.73 -10.43
C GLY A 28 -5.72 4.10 -9.19
N ARG A 29 -6.24 3.86 -7.98
CA ARG A 29 -5.54 4.14 -6.72
C ARG A 29 -5.41 2.87 -5.88
N PRO A 30 -4.25 2.58 -5.30
CA PRO A 30 -4.08 1.42 -4.44
C PRO A 30 -4.86 1.62 -3.13
N ARG A 31 -5.64 0.60 -2.75
CA ARG A 31 -6.37 0.51 -1.48
C ARG A 31 -5.90 -0.75 -0.75
N ILE A 32 -5.57 -0.61 0.53
CA ILE A 32 -5.14 -1.71 1.39
C ILE A 32 -6.34 -2.19 2.20
N ASP A 33 -6.56 -3.50 2.24
CA ASP A 33 -7.48 -4.15 3.17
C ASP A 33 -6.71 -4.50 4.46
N PRO A 34 -6.98 -3.80 5.59
CA PRO A 34 -6.26 -4.02 6.83
C PRO A 34 -6.54 -5.39 7.46
N GLU A 35 -7.67 -6.03 7.17
CA GLU A 35 -8.04 -7.34 7.73
C GLU A 35 -7.25 -8.48 7.07
N ARG A 36 -6.85 -8.27 5.80
CA ARG A 36 -5.99 -9.21 5.05
C ARG A 36 -4.51 -8.86 5.16
N CYS A 37 -4.18 -7.62 5.48
CA CYS A 37 -2.80 -7.15 5.52
C CYS A 37 -2.04 -7.78 6.71
N THR A 38 -0.97 -8.52 6.40
CA THR A 38 -0.11 -9.15 7.41
C THR A 38 0.96 -8.21 7.98
N GLY A 39 1.08 -7.00 7.44
CA GLY A 39 2.14 -6.05 7.82
C GLY A 39 3.55 -6.42 7.33
N CYS A 40 3.68 -7.33 6.36
CA CYS A 40 4.98 -7.81 5.85
C CYS A 40 5.91 -6.74 5.25
N GLY A 41 5.38 -5.56 4.90
CA GLY A 41 6.19 -4.43 4.43
C GLY A 41 6.63 -4.47 2.96
N VAL A 42 6.34 -5.52 2.20
CA VAL A 42 6.76 -5.63 0.79
C VAL A 42 6.36 -4.40 -0.02
N CYS A 43 5.11 -3.96 0.09
CA CYS A 43 4.58 -2.79 -0.61
C CYS A 43 5.33 -1.48 -0.29
N PHE A 44 5.88 -1.34 0.92
CA PHE A 44 6.70 -0.20 1.32
C PHE A 44 8.07 -0.24 0.60
N TYR A 45 8.73 -1.40 0.62
CA TYR A 45 10.04 -1.57 0.01
C TYR A 45 10.00 -1.39 -1.50
N VAL A 46 9.03 -1.99 -2.19
CA VAL A 46 8.92 -1.92 -3.66
C VAL A 46 8.39 -0.59 -4.20
N CYS A 47 7.89 0.30 -3.33
CA CYS A 47 7.32 1.57 -3.78
C CYS A 47 8.38 2.44 -4.49
N PRO A 48 8.22 2.76 -5.79
CA PRO A 48 9.21 3.50 -6.56
C PRO A 48 9.10 5.02 -6.39
N ALA A 49 8.11 5.50 -5.63
CA ALA A 49 7.95 6.92 -5.39
C ALA A 49 9.18 7.48 -4.66
N PRO A 50 9.68 8.68 -5.04
CA PRO A 50 10.84 9.30 -4.41
C PRO A 50 10.66 9.47 -2.89
N GLN A 51 9.45 9.82 -2.48
CA GLN A 51 9.00 9.74 -1.11
C GLN A 51 7.98 8.61 -1.00
N LYS A 52 8.25 7.62 -0.14
CA LYS A 52 7.38 6.46 0.05
C LYS A 52 5.94 6.92 0.27
N ALA A 53 5.03 6.33 -0.51
CA ALA A 53 3.62 6.67 -0.50
C ALA A 53 2.80 5.84 0.51
N ILE A 54 3.42 4.79 1.02
CA ILE A 54 2.87 3.86 2.00
C ILE A 54 3.75 4.00 3.25
N LEU A 55 3.14 3.88 4.42
CA LEU A 55 3.81 3.87 5.72
C LEU A 55 3.45 2.60 6.46
N LEU A 56 4.43 2.04 7.18
CA LEU A 56 4.20 0.95 8.11
C LEU A 56 4.03 1.53 9.51
N LEU A 57 2.90 1.20 10.15
CA LEU A 57 2.57 1.63 11.51
C LEU A 57 2.40 0.41 12.41
N PRO A 58 2.83 0.49 13.69
CA PRO A 58 2.55 -0.56 14.67
C PRO A 58 1.04 -0.78 14.80
N LEU A 59 0.61 -2.02 15.05
CA LEU A 59 -0.83 -2.31 15.24
C LEU A 59 -1.43 -1.58 16.45
N ARG A 60 -0.62 -1.18 17.43
CA ARG A 60 -1.07 -0.45 18.63
C ARG A 60 -1.55 0.98 18.36
N THR A 61 -1.25 1.57 17.20
CA THR A 61 -1.74 2.93 16.85
C THR A 61 -3.10 2.92 16.14
N ARG A 62 -3.77 1.77 16.00
CA ARG A 62 -5.11 1.67 15.38
C ARG A 62 -6.28 1.84 16.37
N GLU A 63 -6.01 1.90 17.68
CA GLU A 63 -7.02 1.97 18.74
C GLU A 63 -7.09 3.38 19.39
N SER A 64 -6.54 4.42 18.75
CA SER A 64 -6.46 5.76 19.36
C SER A 64 -6.70 6.92 18.37
N ALA A 65 -7.45 6.68 17.30
CA ALA A 65 -7.90 7.71 16.37
C ALA A 65 -9.42 7.64 16.19
#